data_AF-A0A1L8EC71-F1
#
_entry.id   AF-A0A1L8EC71-F1
#
_cell.length_a   1.000
_cell.length_b   1.000
_cell.length_c   1.000
_cell.angle_alpha   90.00
_cell.angle_beta   90.00
_cell.angle_gamma   90.00
#
_symmetry.space_group_name_H-M   'P 1'
#
loop_
_entity.id
_entity.type
_entity.pdbx_description
1 polymer ?
#
loop_
_entity_poly.entity_id
_entity_poly.type
_entity_poly.pdbx_seq_one_letter_code
_entity_poly.pdbx_strand_id
1 'polypeptide(L)'
;NQVYQTSALLSSISRRLLQPQQVAHNKEVIIKGISYSLRTLYKMATYDEIKDVPNHPEVYLIDVRNKDELASTGAIPASINIPLPELETAFQMSDNDFKTNFNRPKPTEETVLIFSCLKGGRAQKAADMAAAKGFKNAKPYPGSWTEWAQKEGL
;
A
#
# COMPACT_ATOMS: atom_id res chain seq x y z
N ASN A 1 11.64 -76.32 15.32
CA ASN A 1 12.60 -75.59 14.49
C ASN A 1 11.80 -74.70 13.56
N GLN A 2 11.92 -73.38 13.72
CA GLN A 2 11.53 -72.31 12.78
C GLN A 2 9.99 -72.15 12.54
N VAL A 3 9.30 -71.03 12.81
CA VAL A 3 9.70 -69.63 12.91
C VAL A 3 8.69 -68.89 13.82
N TYR A 4 9.13 -68.54 15.03
CA TYR A 4 8.67 -67.31 15.69
C TYR A 4 9.39 -66.16 15.00
N GLN A 5 8.73 -65.46 14.08
CA GLN A 5 9.10 -64.12 13.62
C GLN A 5 8.03 -63.70 12.59
N THR A 6 7.12 -62.81 13.00
CA THR A 6 6.63 -61.63 12.26
C THR A 6 5.43 -61.05 13.00
N SER A 7 5.64 -60.75 14.28
CA SER A 7 5.13 -59.49 14.82
C SER A 7 5.78 -58.34 14.04
N ALA A 8 5.01 -57.28 13.79
CA ALA A 8 5.46 -55.96 13.36
C ALA A 8 5.79 -55.73 11.87
N LEU A 9 4.80 -55.83 10.96
CA LEU A 9 4.87 -55.12 9.67
C LEU A 9 3.53 -54.57 9.12
N LEU A 10 2.50 -54.39 9.96
CA LEU A 10 1.36 -53.53 9.62
C LEU A 10 1.25 -52.30 10.53
N SER A 11 2.39 -51.85 11.07
CA SER A 11 2.53 -50.62 11.86
C SER A 11 3.12 -49.44 11.09
N SER A 12 3.42 -49.56 9.78
CA SER A 12 4.20 -48.53 9.07
C SER A 12 3.40 -47.57 8.19
N ILE A 13 2.11 -47.80 7.93
CA ILE A 13 1.25 -46.72 7.44
C ILE A 13 0.51 -46.17 8.64
N SER A 14 1.29 -45.51 9.50
CA SER A 14 0.77 -44.47 10.36
C SER A 14 0.01 -43.53 9.43
N ARG A 15 -1.32 -43.65 9.41
CA ARG A 15 -2.21 -42.59 8.96
C ARG A 15 -1.75 -41.40 9.78
N ARG A 16 -0.92 -40.56 9.17
CA ARG A 16 -0.48 -39.29 9.70
C ARG A 16 -1.71 -38.40 9.72
N LEU A 17 -2.64 -38.72 10.62
CA LEU A 17 -3.65 -37.82 11.14
C LEU A 17 -2.81 -36.67 11.67
N LEU A 18 -2.73 -35.60 10.89
CA LEU A 18 -2.12 -34.36 11.35
C LEU A 18 -2.72 -34.09 12.73
N GLN A 19 -1.86 -34.03 13.74
CA GLN A 19 -2.31 -33.83 15.11
C GLN A 19 -3.21 -32.58 15.12
N PRO A 20 -4.35 -32.57 15.83
CA PRO A 20 -5.30 -31.45 15.81
C PRO A 20 -4.63 -30.09 16.05
N GLN A 21 -3.56 -30.05 16.84
CA GLN A 21 -2.76 -28.86 17.08
C GLN A 21 -2.00 -28.37 15.83
N GLN A 22 -1.46 -29.28 15.02
CA GLN A 22 -0.75 -28.94 13.79
C GLN A 22 -1.71 -28.47 12.68
N VAL A 23 -2.93 -29.03 12.66
CA VAL A 23 -4.02 -28.52 11.79
C VAL A 23 -4.46 -27.12 12.24
N ALA A 24 -4.62 -26.88 13.54
CA ALA A 24 -4.99 -25.57 14.08
C ALA A 24 -3.92 -24.50 13.80
N HIS A 25 -2.65 -24.83 14.03
CA HIS A 25 -1.53 -23.93 13.74
C HIS A 25 -1.46 -23.57 12.25
N ASN A 26 -1.60 -24.54 11.35
CA ASN A 26 -1.61 -24.30 9.91
C ASN A 26 -2.78 -23.40 9.49
N LYS A 27 -3.98 -23.61 10.06
CA LYS A 27 -5.14 -22.73 9.79
C LYS A 27 -4.87 -21.30 10.25
N GLU A 28 -4.27 -21.11 11.42
CA GLU A 28 -3.95 -19.79 11.95
C GLU A 28 -2.91 -19.06 11.10
N VAL A 29 -1.86 -19.76 10.65
CA VAL A 29 -0.84 -19.21 9.75
C VAL A 29 -1.45 -18.76 8.42
N ILE A 30 -2.34 -19.57 7.82
CA ILE A 30 -3.01 -19.23 6.56
C ILE A 30 -3.96 -18.03 6.75
N ILE A 31 -4.74 -17.99 7.83
CA ILE A 31 -5.65 -16.86 8.12
C ILE A 31 -4.85 -15.57 8.34
N LYS A 32 -3.73 -15.63 9.07
CA LYS A 32 -2.82 -14.49 9.24
C LYS A 32 -2.21 -14.03 7.91
N GLY A 33 -1.80 -14.97 7.07
CA GLY A 33 -1.26 -14.68 5.73
C GLY A 33 -2.28 -14.00 4.82
N ILE A 34 -3.52 -14.52 4.79
CA ILE A 34 -4.62 -13.92 4.02
C ILE A 34 -4.99 -12.54 4.59
N SER A 35 -5.11 -12.39 5.91
CA SER A 35 -5.39 -11.09 6.54
C SER A 35 -4.30 -10.05 6.24
N TYR A 36 -3.03 -10.47 6.29
CA TYR A 36 -1.90 -9.60 5.98
C TYR A 36 -1.87 -9.19 4.51
N SER A 37 -2.13 -10.15 3.61
CA SER A 37 -2.24 -9.89 2.17
C SER A 37 -3.40 -8.93 1.87
N LEU A 38 -4.59 -9.17 2.44
CA LEU A 38 -5.76 -8.29 2.28
C LEU A 38 -5.52 -6.89 2.88
N ARG A 39 -4.87 -6.79 4.04
CA ARG A 39 -4.48 -5.48 4.62
C ARG A 39 -3.50 -4.73 3.72
N THR A 40 -2.56 -5.43 3.10
CA THR A 40 -1.57 -4.83 2.20
C THR A 40 -2.22 -4.38 0.89
N LEU A 41 -3.11 -5.19 0.32
CA LEU A 41 -3.87 -4.84 -0.89
C LEU A 41 -4.82 -3.66 -0.65
N TYR A 42 -5.51 -3.62 0.51
CA TYR A 42 -6.40 -2.52 0.88
C TYR A 42 -5.67 -1.19 1.15
N LYS A 43 -4.34 -1.23 1.28
CA LYS A 43 -3.51 -0.03 1.46
C LYS A 43 -3.02 0.57 0.16
N MET A 44 -3.27 -0.03 -1.01
CA MET A 44 -2.91 0.56 -2.29
C MET A 44 -4.11 1.24 -2.93
N ALA A 45 -3.88 2.36 -3.60
CA ALA A 45 -4.91 3.02 -4.40
C ALA A 45 -4.95 2.39 -5.80
N THR A 46 -6.15 2.28 -6.35
CA THR A 46 -6.45 1.81 -7.71
C THR A 46 -6.70 2.98 -8.66
N TYR A 47 -6.57 2.76 -9.97
CA TYR A 47 -6.89 3.79 -10.97
C TYR A 47 -8.31 4.36 -10.83
N ASP A 48 -9.31 3.52 -10.52
CA ASP A 48 -10.69 3.99 -10.37
C ASP A 48 -10.84 4.91 -9.15
N GLU A 49 -10.18 4.58 -8.04
CA GLU A 49 -10.08 5.49 -6.89
C GLU A 49 -9.41 6.82 -7.28
N ILE A 50 -8.32 6.80 -8.07
CA ILE A 50 -7.64 8.01 -8.54
C ILE A 50 -8.56 8.87 -9.41
N LYS A 51 -9.30 8.25 -10.32
CA LYS A 51 -10.22 8.94 -11.24
C LYS A 51 -11.38 9.61 -10.51
N ASP A 52 -11.76 9.07 -9.37
CA ASP A 52 -12.85 9.60 -8.54
C ASP A 52 -12.38 10.68 -7.53
N VAL A 53 -11.08 10.84 -7.28
CA VAL A 53 -10.54 11.87 -6.34
C VAL A 53 -11.12 13.27 -6.54
N PRO A 54 -11.35 13.79 -7.76
CA PRO A 54 -11.98 15.11 -7.94
C PRO A 54 -13.36 15.27 -7.28
N ASN A 55 -14.07 14.16 -7.02
CA ASN A 55 -15.36 14.14 -6.32
C ASN A 55 -15.22 14.06 -4.79
N HIS A 56 -14.00 13.86 -4.27
CA HIS A 56 -13.68 13.65 -2.85
C HIS A 56 -12.68 14.72 -2.35
N PRO A 57 -13.13 15.94 -2.06
CA PRO A 57 -12.27 17.05 -1.65
C PRO A 57 -11.63 16.84 -0.27
N GLU A 58 -11.98 15.82 0.50
CA GLU A 58 -11.30 15.41 1.73
C GLU A 58 -10.07 14.53 1.48
N VAL A 59 -9.94 13.95 0.28
CA VAL A 59 -8.81 13.11 -0.12
C VAL A 59 -7.68 13.97 -0.70
N TYR A 60 -6.44 13.57 -0.38
CA TYR A 60 -5.24 14.22 -0.91
C TYR A 60 -4.55 13.28 -1.88
N LEU A 61 -4.59 13.61 -3.17
CA LEU A 61 -3.71 13.02 -4.16
C LEU A 61 -2.42 13.87 -4.24
N ILE A 62 -1.29 13.27 -3.88
CA ILE A 62 0.01 13.94 -3.81
C ILE A 62 0.94 13.31 -4.85
N ASP A 63 1.31 14.09 -5.87
CA ASP A 63 2.32 13.69 -6.85
C ASP A 63 3.71 14.06 -6.31
N VAL A 64 4.53 13.04 -6.04
CA VAL A 64 5.87 13.21 -5.44
C VAL A 64 7.01 13.30 -6.46
N ARG A 65 6.68 13.52 -7.74
CA ARG A 65 7.67 13.81 -8.79
C ARG A 65 8.26 15.22 -8.64
N ASN A 66 9.37 15.45 -9.33
CA ASN A 66 9.95 16.79 -9.44
C ASN A 66 9.10 17.66 -10.36
N LYS A 67 9.12 18.98 -10.15
CA LYS A 67 8.35 19.95 -10.94
C LYS A 67 8.62 19.87 -12.45
N ASP A 68 9.86 19.60 -12.85
CA ASP A 68 10.23 19.47 -14.26
C ASP A 68 9.58 18.26 -14.96
N GLU A 69 9.36 17.16 -14.22
CA GLU A 69 8.65 15.99 -14.73
C GLU A 69 7.19 16.35 -15.04
N LEU A 70 6.54 17.10 -14.16
CA LEU A 70 5.17 17.58 -14.35
C LEU A 70 5.08 18.58 -15.49
N ALA A 71 6.04 19.50 -15.61
CA ALA A 71 6.09 20.45 -16.72
C ALA A 71 6.19 19.75 -18.09
N SER A 72 6.87 18.59 -18.13
CA SER A 72 7.09 17.86 -19.38
C SER A 72 5.96 16.88 -19.73
N THR A 73 5.29 16.31 -18.73
CA THR A 73 4.32 15.21 -18.95
C THR A 73 2.90 15.56 -18.54
N GLY A 74 2.70 16.61 -17.74
CA GLY A 74 1.44 16.90 -17.09
C GLY A 74 1.32 16.28 -15.70
N ALA A 75 0.14 16.43 -15.12
CA ALA A 75 -0.18 15.98 -13.77
C ALA A 75 -1.55 15.31 -13.74
N ILE A 76 -1.75 14.42 -12.77
CA ILE A 76 -3.07 13.80 -12.54
C ILE A 76 -4.02 14.90 -12.03
N PRO A 77 -5.25 15.01 -12.56
CA PRO A 77 -6.23 15.98 -12.06
C PRO A 77 -6.42 15.91 -10.55
N ALA A 78 -6.69 17.06 -9.93
CA ALA A 78 -6.83 17.22 -8.47
C ALA A 78 -5.58 16.87 -7.62
N SER A 79 -4.46 16.48 -8.23
CA SER A 79 -3.21 16.26 -7.50
C SER A 79 -2.53 17.57 -7.08
N ILE A 80 -1.89 17.55 -5.91
CA ILE A 80 -0.92 18.57 -5.50
C ILE A 80 0.50 18.02 -5.68
N ASN A 81 1.43 18.86 -6.13
CA ASN A 81 2.82 18.45 -6.26
C ASN A 81 3.60 18.76 -4.99
N ILE A 82 4.13 17.70 -4.35
CA ILE A 82 5.06 17.81 -3.23
C ILE A 82 6.22 16.84 -3.52
N PRO A 83 7.32 17.31 -4.12
CA PRO A 83 8.45 16.45 -4.47
C PRO A 83 8.90 15.60 -3.27
N LEU A 84 9.25 14.33 -3.50
CA LEU A 84 9.61 13.41 -2.41
C LEU A 84 10.67 13.97 -1.44
N PRO A 85 11.73 14.69 -1.88
CA PRO A 85 12.71 15.30 -0.96
C PRO A 85 12.12 16.38 -0.04
N GLU A 86 11.06 17.06 -0.47
CA GLU A 86 10.40 18.15 0.26
C GLU A 86 9.25 17.65 1.15
N LEU A 87 8.81 16.40 0.98
CA LEU A 87 7.63 15.83 1.62
C LEU A 87 7.71 15.85 3.14
N GLU A 88 8.87 15.52 3.70
CA GLU A 88 9.06 15.55 5.16
C GLU A 88 8.91 16.96 5.72
N THR A 89 9.55 17.94 5.07
CA THR A 89 9.45 19.35 5.45
C THR A 89 8.02 19.85 5.32
N ALA A 90 7.30 19.46 4.26
CA ALA A 90 5.89 19.81 4.08
C ALA A 90 5.02 19.33 5.24
N PHE A 91 5.23 18.10 5.75
CA PHE A 91 4.51 17.61 6.93
C PHE A 91 4.87 18.32 8.23
N GLN A 92 6.01 18.99 8.30
CA GLN A 92 6.45 19.77 9.47
C GLN A 92 6.03 21.25 9.41
N MET A 93 5.54 21.73 8.27
CA MET A 93 5.07 23.12 8.12
C MET A 93 3.95 23.46 9.10
N SER A 94 3.81 24.74 9.45
CA SER A 94 2.61 25.23 10.13
C SER A 94 1.38 25.09 9.21
N ASP A 95 0.18 25.06 9.80
CA ASP A 95 -1.06 24.97 9.03
C ASP A 95 -1.20 26.12 8.02
N ASN A 96 -0.76 27.32 8.41
CA ASN A 96 -0.79 28.51 7.55
C ASN A 96 0.20 28.40 6.38
N ASP A 97 1.42 27.94 6.64
CA ASP A 97 2.44 27.80 5.59
C ASP A 97 2.07 26.70 4.61
N PHE A 98 1.56 25.55 5.10
CA PHE A 98 1.09 24.47 4.24
C PHE A 98 -0.04 24.97 3.33
N LYS A 99 -1.01 25.69 3.89
CA LYS A 99 -2.12 26.28 3.12
C LYS A 99 -1.63 27.29 2.09
N THR A 100 -0.65 28.11 2.44
CA THR A 100 -0.08 29.10 1.51
C THR A 100 0.67 28.42 0.37
N ASN A 101 1.46 27.38 0.65
CA ASN A 101 2.29 26.69 -0.34
C ASN A 101 1.49 25.77 -1.28
N PHE A 102 0.48 25.07 -0.76
CA PHE A 102 -0.23 24.02 -1.50
C PHE A 102 -1.70 24.33 -1.77
N ASN A 103 -2.18 25.52 -1.34
CA ASN A 103 -3.56 25.95 -1.47
C ASN A 103 -4.59 24.95 -0.92
N ARG A 104 -4.20 24.18 0.10
CA ARG A 104 -5.04 23.21 0.80
C ARG A 104 -4.74 23.23 2.30
N PRO A 105 -5.73 22.96 3.17
CA PRO A 105 -5.45 22.76 4.59
C PRO A 105 -4.36 21.70 4.81
N LYS A 106 -3.61 21.81 5.91
CA LYS A 106 -2.68 20.75 6.28
C LYS A 106 -3.45 19.46 6.57
N PRO A 107 -3.06 18.30 6.02
CA PRO A 107 -3.75 17.05 6.32
C PRO A 107 -3.54 16.64 7.78
N THR A 108 -4.58 16.04 8.36
CA THR A 108 -4.54 15.42 9.70
C THR A 108 -4.14 13.95 9.60
N GLU A 109 -3.81 13.31 10.73
CA GLU A 109 -3.43 11.88 10.77
C GLU A 109 -4.49 10.93 10.21
N GLU A 110 -5.77 11.32 10.25
CA GLU A 110 -6.90 10.56 9.73
C GLU A 110 -7.17 10.81 8.23
N THR A 111 -6.58 11.86 7.66
CA THR A 111 -6.80 12.23 6.26
C THR A 111 -6.31 11.11 5.34
N VAL A 112 -7.09 10.79 4.31
CA VAL A 112 -6.69 9.82 3.28
C VAL A 112 -5.66 10.47 2.36
N LEU A 113 -4.44 9.95 2.39
CA LEU A 113 -3.33 10.41 1.55
C LEU A 113 -3.06 9.35 0.49
N ILE A 114 -3.17 9.73 -0.78
CA ILE A 114 -2.81 8.89 -1.91
C ILE A 114 -1.57 9.49 -2.58
N PHE A 115 -0.50 8.71 -2.69
CA PHE A 115 0.75 9.15 -3.29
C PHE A 115 0.89 8.59 -4.70
N SER A 116 1.26 9.43 -5.66
CA SER A 116 1.61 9.02 -7.02
C SER A 116 3.04 9.48 -7.35
N CYS A 117 3.66 8.82 -8.33
CA CYS A 117 4.92 9.29 -8.89
C CYS A 117 4.98 8.99 -10.39
N LEU A 118 6.14 8.64 -10.95
CA LEU A 118 6.22 8.14 -12.32
C LEU A 118 5.70 6.70 -12.46
N LYS A 119 6.28 5.76 -11.69
CA LYS A 119 6.08 4.30 -11.84
C LYS A 119 5.89 3.54 -10.52
N GLY A 120 5.35 4.18 -9.49
CA GLY A 120 5.04 3.58 -8.18
C GLY A 120 6.16 3.60 -7.13
N GLY A 121 7.44 3.49 -7.52
CA GLY A 121 8.52 3.31 -6.53
C GLY A 121 8.68 4.45 -5.51
N ARG A 122 8.52 5.72 -5.92
CA ARG A 122 8.55 6.87 -5.00
C ARG A 122 7.25 7.02 -4.22
N ALA A 123 6.12 6.65 -4.82
CA ALA A 123 4.82 6.64 -4.16
C ALA A 123 4.83 5.72 -2.93
N GLN A 124 5.41 4.52 -3.04
CA GLN A 124 5.56 3.61 -1.90
C GLN A 124 6.40 4.25 -0.78
N LYS A 125 7.55 4.82 -1.11
CA LYS A 125 8.41 5.51 -0.13
C LYS A 125 7.69 6.67 0.57
N ALA A 126 6.90 7.43 -0.16
CA ALA A 126 6.11 8.52 0.40
C ALA A 126 5.02 8.02 1.36
N ALA A 127 4.32 6.95 0.99
CA ALA A 127 3.33 6.31 1.85
C ALA A 127 3.94 5.76 3.14
N ASP A 128 5.10 5.10 3.04
CA ASP A 128 5.84 4.59 4.20
C ASP A 128 6.30 5.73 5.12
N MET A 129 6.79 6.84 4.55
CA MET A 129 7.18 8.04 5.30
C MET A 129 5.98 8.67 6.03
N ALA A 130 4.84 8.81 5.35
CA ALA A 130 3.62 9.33 5.96
C ALA A 130 3.15 8.41 7.10
N ALA A 131 3.15 7.10 6.90
CA ALA A 131 2.81 6.13 7.93
C ALA A 131 3.74 6.23 9.15
N ALA A 132 5.05 6.39 8.93
CA ALA A 132 6.03 6.58 10.01
C ALA A 132 5.82 7.88 10.81
N LYS A 133 5.15 8.89 10.21
CA LYS A 133 4.77 10.14 10.85
C LYS A 133 3.38 10.11 11.51
N GLY A 134 2.69 8.96 11.50
CA GLY A 134 1.40 8.77 12.18
C GLY A 134 0.17 8.88 11.28
N PHE A 135 0.33 9.13 9.98
CA PHE A 135 -0.81 9.11 9.05
C PHE A 135 -1.34 7.68 8.90
N LYS A 136 -2.62 7.48 9.23
CA LYS A 136 -3.25 6.15 9.30
C LYS A 136 -3.69 5.64 7.94
N ASN A 137 -4.02 6.57 7.03
CA ASN A 137 -4.63 6.30 5.74
C ASN A 137 -3.72 6.70 4.58
N ALA A 138 -2.43 6.35 4.66
CA ALA A 138 -1.45 6.57 3.59
C ALA A 138 -1.44 5.39 2.60
N LYS A 139 -1.75 5.68 1.33
CA LYS A 139 -1.83 4.72 0.23
C LYS A 139 -0.88 5.10 -0.91
N PRO A 140 -0.02 4.19 -1.40
CA PRO A 140 0.64 4.40 -2.68
C PRO A 140 -0.30 4.02 -3.82
N TYR A 141 -0.25 4.77 -4.92
CA TYR A 141 -0.80 4.38 -6.22
C TYR A 141 0.30 3.73 -7.07
N PRO A 142 0.32 2.38 -7.20
CA PRO A 142 1.43 1.66 -7.82
C PRO A 142 1.58 1.96 -9.30
N GLY A 143 0.46 2.09 -10.03
CA GLY A 143 0.46 2.43 -11.45
C GLY A 143 0.94 3.85 -11.73
N SER A 144 0.70 4.78 -10.80
CA SER A 144 1.27 6.13 -10.84
C SER A 144 0.96 6.85 -12.18
N TRP A 145 1.78 7.83 -12.57
CA TRP A 145 1.61 8.56 -13.83
C TRP A 145 1.60 7.63 -15.05
N THR A 146 2.42 6.58 -15.09
CA THR A 146 2.49 5.67 -16.25
C THR A 146 1.16 4.96 -16.51
N GLU A 147 0.51 4.40 -15.50
CA GLU A 147 -0.83 3.79 -15.68
C GLU A 147 -1.87 4.84 -16.04
N TRP A 148 -1.81 6.01 -15.39
CA TRP A 148 -2.73 7.11 -15.68
C TRP A 148 -2.64 7.54 -17.15
N ALA A 149 -1.44 7.87 -17.64
CA ALA A 149 -1.21 8.28 -19.01
C ALA A 149 -1.66 7.21 -20.01
N GLN A 150 -1.34 5.94 -19.75
CA GLN A 150 -1.78 4.83 -20.60
C GLN A 150 -3.31 4.74 -20.71
N LYS A 151 -4.03 4.91 -19.59
CA LYS A 151 -5.49 4.80 -19.56
C LYS A 151 -6.22 6.03 -20.10
N GLU A 152 -5.61 7.21 -19.97
CA GLU A 152 -6.14 8.46 -20.52
C GLU A 152 -5.68 8.73 -21.98
N GLY A 153 -4.76 7.93 -22.52
CA GLY A 153 -4.24 8.09 -23.88
C GLY A 153 -3.28 9.28 -24.06
N LEU A 154 -2.44 9.54 -23.05
CA LEU A 154 -1.45 10.64 -22.99
C LEU A 154 -0.03 10.18 -23.33
#